data_AF-A0A2D2DET8-F1
#
_entry.id   AF-A0A2D2DET8-F1
#
_cell.length_a   1.000
_cell.length_b   1.000
_cell.length_c   1.000
_cell.angle_alpha   90.00
_cell.angle_beta   90.00
_cell.angle_gamma   90.00
#
_symmetry.space_group_name_H-M   'P 1'
#
loop_
_entity.id
_entity.type
_entity.pdbx_description
1 polymer ?
#
loop_
_entity_poly.entity_id
_entity_poly.type
_entity_poly.pdbx_seq_one_letter_code
_entity_poly.pdbx_strand_id
1 'polypeptide(L)'
;MINWEWRHFDELSGADLYAVMASRQDVFILEQACLYPDLDGYDQGAHHLLGWHTVDGARVLAAYLRCIAPGVKFDEMSLGRVLTTKGARSGGSGRALMAEGIACAERQYPGQRIRIGAQQHLEPFYASFGFATVSEPYDEDGIMHIDMLR
;
A
#
# COMPACT_ATOMS: atom_id res chain seq x y z
N MET A 1 8.33 15.16 9.60
CA MET A 1 8.25 13.88 10.31
C MET A 1 6.91 13.27 9.95
N ILE A 2 6.87 11.97 9.61
CA ILE A 2 5.61 11.28 9.28
C ILE A 2 4.99 10.79 10.59
N ASN A 3 3.71 11.09 10.82
CA ASN A 3 2.92 10.45 11.85
C ASN A 3 2.20 9.24 11.26
N TRP A 4 2.47 8.04 11.77
CA TRP A 4 1.91 6.79 11.27
C TRP A 4 0.69 6.36 12.07
N GLU A 5 -0.36 5.96 11.37
CA GLU A 5 -1.59 5.45 11.97
C GLU A 5 -1.99 4.15 11.28
N TRP A 6 -2.19 3.08 12.06
CA TRP A 6 -2.70 1.80 11.61
C TRP A 6 -4.16 1.68 12.03
N ARG A 7 -5.08 1.61 11.08
CA ARG A 7 -6.53 1.66 11.32
C ARG A 7 -7.24 0.53 10.59
N HIS A 8 -8.18 -0.13 11.25
CA HIS A 8 -9.19 -0.90 10.54
C HIS A 8 -10.12 0.07 9.77
N PHE A 9 -10.77 -0.39 8.70
CA PHE A 9 -11.67 0.44 7.89
C PHE A 9 -12.72 1.20 8.72
N ASP A 10 -13.36 0.52 9.67
CA ASP A 10 -14.40 1.10 10.54
C ASP A 10 -13.89 2.19 11.50
N GLU A 11 -12.57 2.32 11.67
CA GLU A 11 -11.95 3.34 12.49
C GLU A 11 -11.57 4.60 11.69
N LEU A 12 -11.69 4.55 10.36
CA LEU A 12 -11.42 5.70 9.50
C LEU A 12 -12.55 6.71 9.60
N SER A 13 -12.21 7.96 9.89
CA SER A 13 -13.17 9.05 9.72
C SER A 13 -13.54 9.20 8.24
N GLY A 14 -14.72 9.76 7.95
CA GLY A 14 -15.09 10.05 6.55
C GLY A 14 -14.09 10.95 5.83
N ALA A 15 -13.41 11.84 6.55
CA ALA A 15 -12.35 12.69 6.02
C ALA A 15 -11.08 11.89 5.68
N ASP A 16 -10.67 10.96 6.54
CA ASP A 16 -9.49 10.11 6.29
C ASP A 16 -9.73 9.17 5.11
N LEU A 17 -10.92 8.55 5.06
CA LEU A 17 -11.31 7.69 3.95
C LEU A 17 -11.30 8.46 2.62
N TYR A 18 -11.85 9.67 2.61
CA TYR A 18 -11.82 10.53 1.41
C TYR A 18 -10.38 10.86 0.98
N ALA A 19 -9.50 11.20 1.92
CA ALA A 19 -8.09 11.50 1.62
C ALA A 19 -7.35 10.31 1.02
N VAL A 20 -7.60 9.10 1.54
CA VAL A 20 -7.05 7.84 1.01
C VAL A 20 -7.55 7.58 -0.40
N MET A 21 -8.86 7.64 -0.64
CA MET A 21 -9.44 7.38 -1.96
C MET A 21 -8.95 8.38 -3.00
N ALA A 22 -8.93 9.68 -2.67
CA ALA A 22 -8.41 10.71 -3.56
C ALA A 22 -6.93 10.47 -3.90
N SER A 23 -6.10 10.13 -2.91
CA SER A 23 -4.67 9.88 -3.16
C SER A 23 -4.44 8.61 -4.00
N ARG A 24 -5.26 7.57 -3.83
CA ARG A 24 -5.21 6.37 -4.68
C ARG A 24 -5.61 6.69 -6.11
N GLN A 25 -6.66 7.47 -6.31
CA GLN A 25 -7.08 7.93 -7.63
C GLN A 25 -5.98 8.76 -8.31
N ASP A 26 -5.40 9.73 -7.60
CA ASP A 26 -4.34 10.58 -8.13
C ASP A 26 -3.13 9.77 -8.59
N VAL A 27 -2.70 8.78 -7.79
CA VAL A 27 -1.50 7.99 -8.09
C VAL A 27 -1.78 6.87 -9.09
N PHE A 28 -2.74 6.01 -8.81
CA PHE A 28 -2.92 4.77 -9.58
C PHE A 28 -3.73 4.96 -10.84
N ILE A 29 -4.62 5.95 -10.90
CA ILE A 29 -5.49 6.18 -12.05
C ILE A 29 -4.96 7.32 -12.90
N LEU A 30 -4.78 8.50 -12.30
CA LEU A 30 -4.45 9.72 -13.05
C LEU A 30 -2.97 9.77 -13.43
N GLU A 31 -2.06 9.59 -12.47
CA GLU A 31 -0.63 9.68 -12.72
C GLU A 31 -0.10 8.50 -13.54
N GLN A 32 -0.49 7.27 -13.19
CA GLN A 32 -0.09 6.08 -13.92
C GLN A 32 -0.86 5.91 -15.25
N ALA A 33 -1.89 6.73 -15.49
CA ALA A 33 -2.77 6.65 -16.66
C ALA A 33 -3.34 5.22 -16.87
N CYS A 34 -3.70 4.55 -15.77
CA CYS A 34 -4.14 3.16 -15.74
C CYS A 34 -5.60 3.09 -15.29
N LEU A 35 -6.50 2.61 -16.15
CA LEU A 35 -7.94 2.60 -15.90
C LEU A 35 -8.39 1.24 -15.39
N TYR A 36 -8.60 1.15 -14.08
CA TYR A 36 -9.14 -0.07 -13.45
C TYR A 36 -10.02 0.27 -12.24
N PRO A 37 -10.85 -0.67 -11.75
CA PRO A 37 -11.62 -0.49 -10.53
C PRO A 37 -10.73 -0.49 -9.28
N ASP A 38 -10.21 0.68 -8.88
CA ASP A 38 -9.39 0.80 -7.65
C ASP A 38 -10.16 0.37 -6.40
N LEU A 39 -11.44 0.76 -6.31
CA LEU A 39 -12.36 0.39 -5.24
C LEU A 39 -12.86 -1.05 -5.46
N ASP A 40 -12.00 -2.00 -5.10
CA ASP A 40 -12.13 -3.42 -5.42
C ASP A 40 -12.94 -4.24 -4.41
N GLY A 41 -13.58 -3.59 -3.43
CA GLY A 41 -14.41 -4.24 -2.41
C GLY A 41 -13.64 -4.91 -1.27
N TYR A 42 -12.31 -4.79 -1.24
CA TYR A 42 -11.48 -5.34 -0.16
C TYR A 42 -11.12 -4.31 0.92
N ASP A 43 -11.51 -3.04 0.76
CA ASP A 43 -11.18 -1.99 1.72
C ASP A 43 -11.87 -2.22 3.07
N GLN A 44 -13.13 -2.68 3.07
CA GLN A 44 -13.95 -2.77 4.28
C GLN A 44 -13.43 -3.77 5.33
N GLY A 45 -12.75 -4.82 4.89
CA GLY A 45 -12.15 -5.83 5.78
C GLY A 45 -10.64 -5.67 5.97
N ALA A 46 -10.07 -4.55 5.52
CA ALA A 46 -8.64 -4.32 5.53
C ALA A 46 -8.20 -3.43 6.70
N HIS A 47 -6.92 -3.53 7.01
CA HIS A 47 -6.21 -2.49 7.75
C HIS A 47 -5.52 -1.53 6.79
N HIS A 48 -5.40 -0.29 7.22
CA HIS A 48 -4.88 0.82 6.46
C HIS A 48 -3.75 1.46 7.26
N LEU A 49 -2.56 1.55 6.66
CA LEU A 49 -1.46 2.34 7.19
C LEU A 49 -1.49 3.71 6.54
N LEU A 50 -1.71 4.75 7.34
CA LEU A 50 -1.75 6.14 6.89
C LEU A 50 -0.53 6.87 7.46
N GLY A 51 0.25 7.50 6.59
CA GLY A 51 1.33 8.40 6.96
C GLY A 51 0.91 9.84 6.75
N TRP A 52 0.86 10.63 7.82
CA TRP A 52 0.40 12.02 7.79
C TRP A 52 1.52 13.02 8.01
N HIS A 53 1.44 14.14 7.30
CA HIS A 53 2.23 15.35 7.52
C HIS A 53 1.33 16.52 7.94
N THR A 54 1.94 17.53 8.55
CA THR A 54 1.34 18.86 8.69
C THR A 54 2.00 19.79 7.69
N VAL A 55 1.21 20.36 6.77
CA VAL A 55 1.64 21.35 5.77
C VAL A 55 0.77 22.58 5.95
N ASP A 56 1.38 23.73 6.24
CA ASP A 56 0.68 25.00 6.47
C ASP A 56 -0.47 24.90 7.51
N GLY A 57 -0.26 24.09 8.55
CA GLY A 57 -1.25 23.83 9.61
C GLY A 57 -2.34 22.81 9.24
N ALA A 58 -2.36 22.29 8.02
CA ALA A 58 -3.30 21.26 7.58
C ALA A 58 -2.69 19.85 7.64
N ARG A 59 -3.50 18.85 8.02
CA ARG A 59 -3.13 17.44 7.99
C ARG A 59 -3.26 16.92 6.55
N VAL A 60 -2.15 16.46 5.98
CA VAL A 60 -2.06 16.01 4.58
C VAL A 60 -1.52 14.59 4.52
N LEU A 61 -2.15 13.73 3.73
CA LEU A 61 -1.70 12.35 3.55
C LEU A 61 -0.39 12.35 2.74
N ALA A 62 0.64 11.73 3.30
CA ALA A 62 1.98 11.65 2.73
C ALA A 62 2.26 10.26 2.15
N ALA A 63 1.72 9.22 2.78
CA ALA A 63 1.95 7.83 2.41
C ALA A 63 0.75 6.96 2.79
N TYR A 64 0.52 5.89 2.03
CA TYR A 64 -0.57 4.96 2.29
C TYR A 64 -0.22 3.54 1.85
N LEU A 65 -0.68 2.56 2.62
CA LEU A 65 -0.63 1.14 2.29
C LEU A 65 -1.89 0.46 2.84
N ARG A 66 -2.40 -0.54 2.13
CA ARG A 66 -3.47 -1.42 2.58
C ARG A 66 -2.94 -2.80 2.92
N CYS A 67 -3.44 -3.39 4.00
CA CYS A 67 -3.17 -4.76 4.42
C CYS A 67 -4.47 -5.57 4.47
N ILE A 68 -4.54 -6.61 3.65
CA ILE A 68 -5.65 -7.55 3.60
C ILE A 68 -5.27 -8.81 4.40
N ALA A 69 -6.21 -9.31 5.21
CA ALA A 69 -6.02 -10.49 6.02
C ALA A 69 -5.81 -11.77 5.19
N PRO A 70 -5.09 -12.78 5.71
CA PRO A 70 -4.99 -14.10 5.09
C PRO A 70 -6.37 -14.73 4.88
N GLY A 71 -6.55 -15.45 3.78
CA GLY A 71 -7.79 -16.14 3.41
C GLY A 71 -8.89 -15.24 2.85
N VAL A 72 -8.69 -13.92 2.76
CA VAL A 72 -9.68 -12.99 2.19
C VAL A 72 -9.49 -12.82 0.69
N LYS A 73 -8.29 -12.41 0.25
CA LYS A 73 -7.94 -12.27 -1.17
C LYS A 73 -6.97 -13.36 -1.63
N PHE A 74 -6.06 -13.76 -0.76
CA PHE A 74 -5.04 -14.79 -0.99
C PHE A 74 -4.89 -15.63 0.28
N ASP A 75 -4.25 -16.80 0.18
CA ASP A 75 -3.94 -17.62 1.36
C ASP A 75 -3.02 -16.87 2.34
N GLU A 76 -2.15 -16.01 1.82
CA GLU A 76 -1.30 -15.10 2.59
C GLU A 76 -1.99 -13.79 2.95
N MET A 77 -1.47 -13.06 3.94
CA MET A 77 -1.80 -11.63 4.07
C MET A 77 -1.23 -10.86 2.87
N SER A 78 -1.89 -9.79 2.44
CA SER A 78 -1.44 -9.02 1.29
C SER A 78 -1.25 -7.55 1.61
N LEU A 79 -0.08 -7.02 1.27
CA LEU A 79 0.17 -5.59 1.26
C LEU A 79 -0.01 -5.07 -0.16
N GLY A 80 -0.78 -3.99 -0.32
CA GLY A 80 -1.09 -3.43 -1.62
C GLY A 80 -1.46 -1.97 -1.53
N ARG A 81 -1.76 -1.36 -2.68
CA ARG A 81 -2.04 0.08 -2.80
C ARG A 81 -0.95 0.94 -2.15
N VAL A 82 0.31 0.48 -2.25
CA VAL A 82 1.48 1.14 -1.68
C VAL A 82 1.74 2.43 -2.46
N LEU A 83 1.59 3.59 -1.81
CA LEU A 83 1.82 4.88 -2.45
C LEU A 83 2.46 5.89 -1.52
N THR A 84 3.13 6.86 -2.13
CA THR A 84 3.54 8.12 -1.50
C THR A 84 3.06 9.27 -2.36
N THR A 85 2.49 10.30 -1.74
CA THR A 85 1.96 11.45 -2.47
C THR A 85 3.10 12.30 -3.01
N LYS A 86 2.85 13.05 -4.09
CA LYS A 86 3.89 13.82 -4.80
C LYS A 86 4.70 14.74 -3.88
N GLY A 87 4.05 15.36 -2.89
CA GLY A 87 4.70 16.24 -1.90
C GLY A 87 5.62 15.50 -0.91
N ALA A 88 5.59 14.17 -0.85
CA ALA A 88 6.31 13.36 0.13
C ALA A 88 7.37 12.41 -0.48
N ARG A 89 7.49 12.31 -1.81
CA ARG A 89 8.28 11.28 -2.51
C ARG A 89 9.81 11.37 -2.32
N SER A 90 10.36 12.53 -2.04
CA SER A 90 11.82 12.74 -1.97
C SER A 90 12.47 12.49 -0.60
N GLY A 91 11.71 11.97 0.38
CA GLY A 91 12.17 11.85 1.77
C GLY A 91 12.44 10.44 2.29
N GLY A 92 12.56 9.42 1.43
CA GLY A 92 12.65 8.01 1.87
C GLY A 92 11.34 7.44 2.45
N SER A 93 10.24 8.18 2.30
CA SER A 93 8.90 7.85 2.78
C SER A 93 8.41 6.48 2.29
N GLY A 94 8.75 6.07 1.07
CA GLY A 94 8.38 4.75 0.54
C GLY A 94 9.05 3.60 1.31
N ARG A 95 10.33 3.75 1.68
CA ARG A 95 11.02 2.73 2.50
C ARG A 95 10.46 2.68 3.92
N ALA A 96 10.18 3.84 4.51
CA ALA A 96 9.58 3.92 5.84
C ALA A 96 8.17 3.29 5.85
N LEU A 97 7.35 3.60 4.84
CA LEU A 97 6.02 3.01 4.66
C LEU A 97 6.06 1.49 4.61
N MET A 98 6.95 0.92 3.80
CA MET A 98 7.06 -0.53 3.69
C MET A 98 7.56 -1.18 4.99
N ALA A 99 8.56 -0.58 5.65
CA ALA A 99 9.05 -1.09 6.93
C ALA A 99 7.94 -1.11 8.00
N GLU A 100 7.19 0.00 8.14
CA GLU A 100 6.06 0.10 9.06
C GLU A 100 4.92 -0.87 8.68
N GLY A 101 4.61 -0.97 7.38
CA GLY A 101 3.56 -1.86 6.88
C GLY A 101 3.86 -3.33 7.17
N ILE A 102 5.10 -3.77 6.94
CA ILE A 102 5.56 -5.13 7.27
C ILE A 102 5.47 -5.35 8.78
N ALA A 103 5.99 -4.44 9.59
CA ALA A 103 5.98 -4.58 11.04
C ALA A 103 4.55 -4.63 11.62
N CYS A 104 3.62 -3.84 11.07
CA CYS A 104 2.20 -3.88 11.45
C CYS A 104 1.56 -5.20 11.04
N ALA A 105 1.80 -5.67 9.82
CA ALA A 105 1.25 -6.90 9.30
C ALA A 105 1.72 -8.14 10.08
N GLU A 106 3.02 -8.22 10.40
CA GLU A 106 3.58 -9.30 11.22
C GLU A 106 3.04 -9.33 12.65
N ARG A 107 2.81 -8.15 13.25
CA ARG A 107 2.17 -8.07 14.57
C ARG A 107 0.71 -8.51 14.52
N GLN A 108 0.00 -8.14 13.46
CA GLN A 108 -1.41 -8.45 13.29
C GLN A 108 -1.65 -9.94 12.96
N TYR A 109 -0.78 -10.53 12.15
CA TYR A 109 -0.88 -11.92 11.70
C TYR A 109 0.46 -12.67 11.87
N PRO A 110 0.84 -13.01 13.12
CA PRO A 110 2.11 -13.68 13.38
C PRO A 110 2.24 -15.02 12.65
N GLY A 111 3.39 -15.25 12.00
CA GLY A 111 3.70 -16.50 11.30
C GLY A 111 3.09 -16.64 9.91
N GLN A 112 2.34 -15.64 9.43
CA GLN A 112 1.83 -15.62 8.06
C GLN A 112 2.87 -15.03 7.11
N ARG A 113 2.87 -15.51 5.86
CA ARG A 113 3.65 -14.90 4.78
C ARG A 113 2.96 -13.64 4.28
N ILE A 114 3.72 -12.75 3.65
CA ILE A 114 3.23 -11.51 3.06
C ILE A 114 3.32 -11.59 1.54
N ARG A 115 2.19 -11.38 0.86
CA ARG A 115 2.11 -11.27 -0.59
C ARG A 115 2.02 -9.82 -1.04
N ILE A 116 2.75 -9.50 -2.09
CA ILE A 116 2.61 -8.26 -2.84
C ILE A 116 2.50 -8.56 -4.34
N GLY A 117 1.62 -7.84 -5.02
CA GLY A 117 1.71 -7.65 -6.47
C GLY A 117 2.54 -6.40 -6.71
N ALA A 118 3.68 -6.55 -7.37
CA ALA A 118 4.64 -5.48 -7.59
C ALA A 118 4.78 -5.19 -9.08
N GLN A 119 4.87 -3.92 -9.46
CA GLN A 119 5.33 -3.56 -10.80
C GLN A 119 6.76 -4.11 -10.97
N GLN A 120 7.03 -4.77 -12.09
CA GLN A 120 8.27 -5.53 -12.30
C GLN A 120 9.53 -4.67 -12.06
N HIS A 121 9.51 -3.40 -12.47
CA HIS A 121 10.65 -2.49 -12.27
C HIS A 121 10.92 -2.14 -10.79
N LEU A 122 9.97 -2.41 -9.88
CA LEU A 122 10.11 -2.24 -8.43
C LEU A 122 10.57 -3.51 -7.71
N GLU A 123 10.85 -4.60 -8.43
CA GLU A 123 11.38 -5.85 -7.85
C GLU A 123 12.59 -5.62 -6.93
N PRO A 124 13.63 -4.83 -7.31
CA PRO A 124 14.78 -4.62 -6.42
C PRO A 124 14.43 -3.87 -5.13
N PHE A 125 13.41 -3.00 -5.19
CA PHE A 125 12.93 -2.28 -4.02
C PHE A 125 12.32 -3.25 -3.01
N TYR A 126 11.41 -4.12 -3.45
CA TYR A 126 10.77 -5.09 -2.57
C TYR A 126 11.71 -6.23 -2.14
N ALA A 127 12.62 -6.66 -3.02
CA ALA A 127 13.67 -7.62 -2.67
C ALA A 127 14.54 -7.11 -1.50
N SER A 128 14.77 -5.79 -1.40
CA SER A 128 15.49 -5.21 -0.26
C SER A 128 14.77 -5.32 1.09
N PHE A 129 13.49 -5.71 1.09
CA PHE A 129 12.70 -6.03 2.29
C PHE A 129 12.55 -7.54 2.53
N GLY A 130 13.22 -8.38 1.73
CA GLY A 130 13.19 -9.85 1.86
C GLY A 130 12.08 -10.54 1.07
N PHE A 131 11.40 -9.83 0.16
CA PHE A 131 10.47 -10.46 -0.77
C PHE A 131 11.22 -11.21 -1.88
N ALA A 132 10.72 -12.37 -2.28
CA ALA A 132 11.19 -13.14 -3.41
C ALA A 132 10.09 -13.28 -4.46
N THR A 133 10.45 -13.16 -5.74
CA THR A 133 9.54 -13.34 -6.87
C THR A 133 9.07 -14.78 -6.98
N VAL A 134 7.76 -14.99 -7.14
CA VAL A 134 7.12 -16.31 -7.19
C VAL A 134 6.22 -16.52 -8.40
N SER A 135 6.18 -15.57 -9.32
CA SER A 135 5.48 -15.70 -10.60
C SER A 135 6.39 -15.32 -11.76
N GLU A 136 6.01 -15.74 -12.96
CA GLU A 136 6.48 -15.09 -14.19
C GLU A 136 5.88 -13.67 -14.28
N PRO A 137 6.52 -12.73 -15.01
CA PRO A 137 5.93 -11.43 -15.30
C PRO A 137 4.63 -11.54 -16.08
N TYR A 138 3.63 -10.73 -15.70
CA TYR A 138 2.33 -10.64 -16.37
C TYR A 138 1.94 -9.19 -16.62
N ASP A 139 1.16 -8.94 -17.67
CA ASP A 139 0.62 -7.61 -17.99
C ASP A 139 -0.65 -7.36 -17.17
N GLU A 140 -0.68 -6.26 -16.43
CA GLU A 140 -1.87 -5.75 -15.78
C GLU A 140 -2.07 -4.30 -16.26
N ASP A 141 -3.01 -4.13 -17.18
CA ASP A 141 -3.41 -2.85 -17.76
C ASP A 141 -2.25 -2.05 -18.41
N GLY A 142 -1.35 -2.76 -19.11
CA GLY A 142 -0.20 -2.19 -19.81
C GLY A 142 1.02 -1.95 -18.93
N ILE A 143 0.97 -2.40 -17.66
CA ILE A 143 2.09 -2.35 -16.73
C ILE A 143 2.48 -3.78 -16.38
N MET A 144 3.76 -4.11 -16.59
CA MET A 144 4.30 -5.41 -16.21
C MET A 144 4.37 -5.55 -14.68
N HIS A 145 3.79 -6.63 -14.17
CA HIS A 145 3.73 -6.99 -12.77
C HIS A 145 4.35 -8.37 -12.51
N ILE A 146 4.72 -8.59 -11.27
CA ILE A 146 5.17 -9.87 -10.70
C ILE A 146 4.55 -10.03 -9.31
N ASP A 147 4.34 -11.27 -8.90
CA ASP A 147 3.99 -11.59 -7.53
C ASP A 147 5.25 -11.90 -6.71
N MET A 148 5.30 -11.36 -5.49
CA MET A 148 6.40 -11.65 -4.56
C MET A 148 5.88 -12.05 -3.19
N LEU A 149 6.62 -12.93 -2.51
CA LEU A 149 6.33 -13.44 -1.16
C LEU A 149 7.48 -13.17 -0.18
N ARG A 150 7.13 -12.88 1.07
CA ARG A 150 8.03 -12.82 2.23
C ARG A 150 7.53 -13.72 3.34
#